data_AF-Q9YC06-F1
#
_entry.id   AF-Q9YC06-F1
#
_cell.length_a   1.000
_cell.length_b   1.000
_cell.length_c   1.000
_cell.angle_alpha   90.00
_cell.angle_beta   90.00
_cell.angle_gamma   90.00
#
_symmetry.space_group_name_H-M   'P 1'
#
loop_
_entity.id
_entity.type
_entity.pdbx_description
1 polymer ?
#
loop_
_entity_poly.entity_id
_entity_poly.type
_entity_poly.pdbx_seq_one_letter_code
_entity_poly.pdbx_strand_id
1 'polypeptide(L)'
;MGRTKVVGPAGRYGPRYGVSVRKRVRDILARRYQPHECPFCGSTGTVRRVSVGVWSCRKCGNTWAGAAYTPRSGLAKYFKRYIVRG
;
A
#
# COMPACT_ATOMS: atom_id res chain seq x y z
N MET A 1 -18.08 4.77 15.74
CA MET A 1 -18.86 4.82 14.49
C MET A 1 -17.96 5.14 13.31
N GLY A 2 -17.94 4.32 12.27
CA GLY A 2 -17.29 4.70 11.00
C GLY A 2 -18.16 5.73 10.27
N ARG A 3 -17.60 6.86 9.84
CA ARG A 3 -18.35 7.96 9.18
C ARG A 3 -19.12 7.52 7.92
N THR A 4 -18.75 6.39 7.31
CA THR A 4 -19.34 5.90 6.06
C THR A 4 -19.62 4.40 6.14
N LYS A 5 -20.81 3.96 5.69
CA LYS A 5 -21.20 2.54 5.69
C LYS A 5 -20.46 1.69 4.65
N VAL A 6 -20.22 2.22 3.44
CA VAL A 6 -19.72 1.41 2.29
C VAL A 6 -18.52 2.02 1.56
N VAL A 7 -18.49 3.35 1.41
CA VAL A 7 -17.54 4.02 0.50
C VAL A 7 -16.11 4.10 1.02
N GLY A 8 -15.92 4.16 2.35
CA GLY A 8 -14.60 4.26 2.98
C GLY A 8 -13.74 5.41 2.38
N PRO A 9 -12.46 5.18 2.04
CA PRO A 9 -11.57 6.24 1.55
C PRO A 9 -11.99 6.84 0.20
N ALA A 10 -12.84 6.15 -0.58
CA ALA A 10 -13.41 6.73 -1.81
C ALA A 10 -14.51 7.76 -1.52
N GLY A 11 -14.93 7.94 -0.25
CA GLY A 11 -15.92 8.94 0.15
C GLY A 11 -15.50 10.38 -0.18
N ARG A 12 -14.20 10.67 -0.31
CA ARG A 12 -13.67 11.99 -0.72
C ARG A 12 -14.19 12.48 -2.07
N TYR A 13 -14.64 11.57 -2.93
CA TYR A 13 -15.16 11.93 -4.24
C TYR A 13 -16.62 12.40 -4.20
N GLY A 14 -17.34 12.16 -3.09
CA GLY A 14 -18.76 12.47 -2.97
C GLY A 14 -19.58 11.70 -4.03
N PRO A 15 -20.58 12.32 -4.67
CA PRO A 15 -21.43 11.67 -5.66
C PRO A 15 -20.76 11.46 -7.04
N ARG A 16 -19.57 12.01 -7.27
CA ARG A 16 -18.91 12.06 -8.59
C ARG A 16 -18.31 10.70 -9.03
N TYR A 17 -18.08 10.56 -10.34
CA TYR A 17 -17.37 9.46 -11.03
C TYR A 17 -18.06 8.08 -11.07
N GLY A 18 -19.28 7.95 -10.54
CA GLY A 18 -20.04 6.69 -10.58
C GLY A 18 -19.60 5.66 -9.55
N VAL A 19 -20.37 4.57 -9.40
CA VAL A 19 -20.17 3.56 -8.34
C VAL A 19 -19.03 2.59 -8.66
N SER A 20 -18.94 2.10 -9.90
CA SER A 20 -17.96 1.09 -10.32
C SER A 20 -16.51 1.58 -10.15
N VAL A 21 -16.23 2.80 -10.60
CA VAL A 21 -14.90 3.43 -10.47
C VAL A 21 -14.55 3.64 -9.00
N ARG A 22 -15.48 4.15 -8.19
CA ARG A 22 -15.27 4.36 -6.74
C ARG A 22 -15.00 3.05 -6.00
N LYS A 23 -15.67 1.94 -6.37
CA LYS A 23 -15.39 0.61 -5.80
C LYS A 23 -13.94 0.17 -6.08
N ARG A 24 -13.48 0.27 -7.33
CA ARG A 24 -12.09 -0.08 -7.70
C ARG A 24 -11.07 0.77 -6.94
N VAL A 25 -11.30 2.08 -6.86
CA VAL A 25 -10.41 2.99 -6.14
C VAL A 25 -10.40 2.71 -4.64
N ARG A 26 -11.56 2.44 -4.04
CA ARG A 26 -11.66 2.03 -2.63
C ARG A 26 -10.77 0.81 -2.36
N ASP A 27 -10.88 -0.23 -3.19
CA ASP A 27 -10.14 -1.48 -2.99
C ASP A 27 -8.62 -1.29 -3.15
N ILE A 28 -8.20 -0.48 -4.13
CA ILE A 28 -6.80 -0.11 -4.33
C ILE A 28 -6.26 0.69 -3.12
N LEU A 29 -7.02 1.68 -2.65
CA LEU A 29 -6.62 2.52 -1.51
C LEU A 29 -6.61 1.73 -0.21
N ALA A 30 -7.54 0.80 0.00
CA ALA A 30 -7.55 -0.07 1.17
C ALA A 30 -6.25 -0.88 1.24
N ARG A 31 -5.82 -1.49 0.13
CA ARG A 31 -4.54 -2.20 0.04
C ARG A 31 -3.33 -1.28 0.24
N ARG A 32 -3.40 -0.06 -0.30
CA ARG A 32 -2.32 0.94 -0.15
C ARG A 32 -2.11 1.39 1.28
N TYR A 33 -3.20 1.68 2.00
CA TYR A 33 -3.14 2.20 3.36
C TYR A 33 -3.06 1.10 4.43
N GLN A 34 -3.22 -0.17 4.05
CA GLN A 34 -3.02 -1.29 4.96
C GLN A 34 -1.61 -1.24 5.56
N PRO A 35 -1.44 -1.54 6.86
CA PRO A 35 -0.12 -1.71 7.44
C PRO A 35 0.61 -2.87 6.76
N HIS A 36 1.78 -2.57 6.18
CA HIS A 36 2.62 -3.55 5.51
C HIS A 36 3.81 -3.95 6.38
N GLU A 37 4.28 -5.18 6.22
CA GLU A 37 5.49 -5.69 6.85
C GLU A 37 6.74 -5.21 6.09
N CYS A 38 7.74 -4.73 6.84
CA CYS A 38 9.02 -4.36 6.26
C CYS A 38 9.83 -5.61 5.90
N PRO A 39 10.30 -5.76 4.65
CA PRO A 39 11.06 -6.94 4.28
C PRO A 39 12.45 -6.99 4.92
N PHE A 40 12.96 -5.88 5.44
CA PHE A 40 14.30 -5.79 6.02
C PHE A 40 14.30 -6.04 7.53
N CYS A 41 13.36 -5.47 8.29
CA CYS A 41 13.33 -5.58 9.75
C CYS A 41 12.09 -6.29 10.33
N GLY A 42 11.18 -6.79 9.48
CA GLY A 42 9.99 -7.52 9.90
C GLY A 42 8.93 -6.69 10.65
N SER A 43 9.16 -5.40 10.89
CA SER A 43 8.18 -4.57 11.57
C SER A 43 6.97 -4.29 10.68
N THR A 44 5.77 -4.48 11.23
CA THR A 44 4.50 -4.21 10.56
C THR A 44 4.03 -2.78 10.81
N GLY A 45 3.51 -2.11 9.78
CA GLY A 45 2.93 -0.77 9.90
C GLY A 45 3.92 0.39 9.93
N THR A 46 5.23 0.13 9.86
CA THR A 46 6.28 1.16 9.79
C THR A 46 6.65 1.53 8.34
N VAL A 47 6.14 0.77 7.38
CA VAL A 47 6.39 0.94 5.94
C VAL A 47 5.47 2.01 5.38
N ARG A 48 6.07 2.97 4.66
CA ARG A 48 5.38 4.11 4.07
C ARG A 48 5.75 4.24 2.59
N ARG A 49 4.77 4.62 1.77
CA ARG A 49 4.97 4.89 0.34
C ARG A 49 5.55 6.30 0.16
N VAL A 50 6.73 6.39 -0.45
CA VAL A 50 7.40 7.67 -0.75
C VAL A 50 6.94 8.18 -2.12
N SER A 51 7.01 7.32 -3.13
CA SER A 51 6.55 7.62 -4.50
C SER A 51 5.85 6.39 -5.11
N VAL A 52 5.41 6.48 -6.36
CA VAL A 52 4.90 5.33 -7.10
C VAL A 52 6.02 4.28 -7.18
N GLY A 53 5.78 3.08 -6.65
CA GLY A 53 6.77 2.00 -6.65
C GLY A 53 7.93 2.17 -5.68
N VAL A 54 8.02 3.26 -4.91
CA VAL A 54 9.11 3.49 -3.94
C VAL A 54 8.56 3.46 -2.52
N TRP A 55 9.12 2.59 -1.69
CA TRP A 55 8.69 2.34 -0.31
C TRP A 55 9.86 2.51 0.65
N SER A 56 9.62 3.10 1.82
CA SER A 56 10.62 3.23 2.88
C SER A 56 10.08 2.75 4.22
N CYS A 57 10.96 2.21 5.04
CA CYS A 57 10.63 1.84 6.42
C CYS A 57 11.08 2.95 7.39
N ARG A 58 10.18 3.42 8.26
CA ARG A 58 10.55 4.36 9.34
C ARG A 58 11.53 3.78 10.34
N LYS A 59 11.44 2.47 10.62
CA LYS A 59 12.21 1.83 11.70
C LYS A 59 13.66 1.58 11.30
N CYS A 60 13.90 1.01 10.13
CA CYS A 60 15.26 0.67 9.68
C CYS A 60 15.84 1.65 8.64
N GLY A 61 15.06 2.61 8.13
CA GLY A 61 15.54 3.58 7.15
C GLY A 61 15.71 3.06 5.71
N ASN A 62 15.71 1.74 5.49
CA ASN A 62 15.81 1.17 4.15
C ASN A 62 14.69 1.66 3.23
N THR A 63 15.07 1.98 2.00
CA THR A 63 14.18 2.34 0.90
C THR A 63 14.35 1.32 -0.22
N TRP A 64 13.26 0.88 -0.84
CA TRP A 64 13.29 -0.15 -1.89
C TRP A 64 12.22 0.09 -2.95
N ALA A 65 12.43 -0.55 -4.11
CA ALA A 65 11.46 -0.62 -5.18
C ALA A 65 10.43 -1.74 -4.91
N GLY A 66 9.15 -1.42 -5.08
CA GLY A 66 8.01 -2.31 -4.88
C GLY A 66 6.92 -2.03 -5.91
N ALA A 67 5.70 -2.54 -5.66
CA ALA A 67 4.58 -2.27 -6.56
C ALA A 67 3.99 -0.87 -6.33
N ALA A 68 3.13 -0.43 -7.26
CA ALA A 68 2.54 0.91 -7.24
C ALA A 68 1.68 1.20 -5.99
N TYR A 69 0.91 0.19 -5.55
CA TYR A 69 -0.06 0.30 -4.44
C TYR A 69 0.22 -0.64 -3.27
N THR A 70 1.09 -1.64 -3.43
CA THR A 70 1.53 -2.52 -2.36
C THR A 70 3.06 -2.64 -2.41
N PRO A 71 3.76 -2.79 -1.28
CA PRO A 71 5.22 -2.89 -1.29
C PRO A 71 5.73 -4.14 -2.00
N ARG A 72 4.91 -5.18 -2.13
CA ARG A 72 5.20 -6.38 -2.93
C ARG A 72 4.06 -6.64 -3.91
N SER A 73 4.38 -6.82 -5.19
CA SER A 73 3.40 -7.22 -6.20
C SER A 73 3.05 -8.71 -6.06
N GLY A 74 1.93 -9.13 -6.64
CA GLY A 74 1.58 -10.56 -6.73
C GLY A 74 2.67 -11.37 -7.43
N LEU A 75 3.21 -10.85 -8.54
CA LEU A 75 4.33 -11.44 -9.26
C LEU A 75 5.62 -11.52 -8.43
N ALA A 76 5.94 -10.47 -7.65
CA ALA A 76 7.12 -10.45 -6.78
C ALA A 76 7.10 -11.51 -5.66
N LYS A 77 5.99 -12.24 -5.46
CA LYS A 77 5.94 -13.38 -4.54
C LYS A 77 6.72 -14.58 -5.07
N TYR A 78 6.79 -14.77 -6.38
CA TYR A 78 7.45 -15.92 -7.01
C TYR A 78 8.96 -15.77 -7.16
N PHE A 79 9.47 -14.53 -7.13
CA PHE A 79 10.91 -14.27 -7.20
C PHE A 79 11.56 -14.34 -5.81
N LYS A 80 12.80 -14.86 -5.76
CA LYS A 80 13.60 -14.92 -4.53
C LYS A 80 13.82 -13.50 -3.97
N ARG A 81 13.69 -13.34 -2.65
CA ARG A 81 13.98 -12.10 -1.95
C ARG A 81 15.50 -11.93 -1.87
N TYR A 82 16.11 -11.28 -2.86
CA TYR A 82 17.48 -10.80 -2.74
C TYR A 82 17.46 -9.48 -1.99
N ILE A 83 17.58 -9.57 -0.67
CA ILE A 83 17.67 -8.43 0.23
C ILE A 83 19.16 -8.14 0.39
N VAL A 84 19.69 -7.22 -0.43
CA VAL A 84 21.03 -6.69 -0.22
C VAL A 84 20.94 -5.73 0.97
N ARG A 85 21.42 -6.17 2.13
CA ARG A 85 21.77 -5.28 3.23
C ARG A 85 23.16 -4.76 2.93
N GLY A 86 23.26 -3.45 2.69
CA GLY A 86 24.55 -2.76 2.66
C GLY A 86 25.18 -2.73 4.04
#